data_AF-W5NJE8-F1
#
_entry.id   AF-W5NJE8-F1
#
_cell.length_a   1.000
_cell.length_b   1.000
_cell.length_c   1.000
_cell.angle_alpha   90.00
_cell.angle_beta   90.00
_cell.angle_gamma   90.00
#
_symmetry.space_group_name_H-M   'P 1'
#
loop_
_entity.id
_entity.type
_entity.pdbx_description
1 polymer ?
#
loop_
_entity_poly.entity_id
_entity_poly.type
_entity_poly.pdbx_seq_one_letter_code
_entity_poly.pdbx_strand_id
1 'polypeptide(L)'
;MAIPVVKGRKTEKEKFAGGDYTTTVEAFISASGRAIQGATSHHLGQNFSRMFEIVFEDPLRPGEKQFAFQNSWGITTRTIGVLTMVHGDDQGLVLPPRVACLQVIIIPCGITASLPDSEKEVLLSRCSQYLERLTQSGIRARADLRDNYSPGWKFNHWELKGVPIRLEVGPRDVKLGQCVAVRRDTGEKITLPETDAETRLRRLLEDIQTHLYSR
;
A
#
# COMPACT_ATOMS: atom_id res chain seq x y z
N MET A 1 3.99 1.49 -4.62
CA MET A 1 3.17 2.45 -3.86
C MET A 1 2.19 3.23 -4.75
N ALA A 2 1.94 2.81 -6.00
CA ALA A 2 1.09 3.54 -6.96
C ALA A 2 1.47 5.03 -7.14
N ILE A 3 2.74 5.39 -7.05
CA ILE A 3 3.18 6.78 -7.26
C ILE A 3 4.03 6.80 -8.54
N PRO A 4 3.63 7.53 -9.60
CA PRO A 4 4.49 7.75 -10.76
C PRO A 4 5.68 8.62 -10.36
N VAL A 5 6.86 8.32 -10.95
CA VAL A 5 8.09 9.05 -10.66
C VAL A 5 8.86 9.35 -11.93
N VAL A 6 9.60 10.46 -11.92
CA VAL A 6 10.52 10.84 -12.99
C VAL A 6 11.94 10.48 -12.58
N LYS A 7 12.58 9.57 -13.33
CA LYS A 7 14.00 9.27 -13.16
C LYS A 7 14.84 10.42 -13.74
N GLY A 8 15.90 10.81 -13.04
CA GLY A 8 16.76 11.89 -13.51
C GLY A 8 18.15 11.88 -12.88
N ARG A 9 19.02 12.76 -13.38
CA ARG A 9 20.33 13.09 -12.80
C ARG A 9 20.25 14.49 -12.19
N LYS A 10 20.76 14.66 -10.96
CA LYS A 10 20.84 15.98 -10.33
C LYS A 10 21.82 16.88 -11.07
N THR A 11 21.57 18.18 -11.02
CA THR A 11 22.49 19.20 -11.51
C THR A 11 23.75 19.23 -10.65
N GLU A 12 24.82 19.88 -11.13
CA GLU A 12 26.06 20.02 -10.35
C GLU A 12 25.84 20.72 -9.00
N LYS A 13 24.89 21.66 -8.92
CA LYS A 13 24.54 22.34 -7.66
C LYS A 13 23.85 21.42 -6.65
N GLU A 14 23.10 20.41 -7.13
CA GLU A 14 22.20 19.58 -6.31
C GLU A 14 22.71 18.14 -6.12
N LYS A 15 23.84 17.76 -6.73
CA LYS A 15 24.41 16.42 -6.56
C LYS A 15 25.05 16.27 -5.18
N PHE A 16 25.24 15.03 -4.74
CA PHE A 16 26.01 14.76 -3.53
C PHE A 16 27.46 15.24 -3.69
N ALA A 17 27.89 16.17 -2.83
CA ALA A 17 29.13 16.91 -2.98
C ALA A 17 30.39 16.03 -3.10
N GLY A 18 30.43 14.90 -2.40
CA GLY A 18 31.56 13.96 -2.46
C GLY A 18 31.49 12.94 -3.61
N GLY A 19 30.39 12.91 -4.36
CA GLY A 19 30.17 11.94 -5.43
C GLY A 19 30.52 12.46 -6.82
N ASP A 20 30.69 11.55 -7.77
CA ASP A 20 30.86 11.88 -9.19
C ASP A 20 29.53 12.39 -9.77
N TYR A 21 28.48 11.56 -9.69
CA TYR A 21 27.12 11.94 -10.09
C TYR A 21 26.06 11.37 -9.15
N THR A 22 24.88 12.01 -9.17
CA THR A 22 23.71 11.59 -8.39
C THR A 22 22.51 11.39 -9.31
N THR A 23 21.92 10.21 -9.26
CA THR A 23 20.64 9.87 -9.89
C THR A 23 19.53 9.88 -8.85
N THR A 24 18.31 10.11 -9.30
CA THR A 24 17.16 10.30 -8.42
C THR A 24 15.85 9.90 -9.07
N VAL A 25 14.83 9.73 -8.24
CA VAL A 25 13.42 9.66 -8.65
C VAL A 25 12.66 10.79 -7.98
N GLU A 26 12.04 11.64 -8.79
CA GLU A 26 11.23 12.77 -8.33
C GLU A 26 9.75 12.40 -8.41
N ALA A 27 8.99 12.77 -7.39
CA ALA A 27 7.53 12.67 -7.36
C ALA A 27 6.93 14.08 -7.27
N PHE A 28 5.67 14.23 -7.70
CA PHE A 28 4.94 15.49 -7.63
C PHE A 28 3.72 15.35 -6.71
N ILE A 29 3.48 16.36 -5.86
CA ILE A 29 2.32 16.41 -4.97
C ILE A 29 1.39 17.52 -5.46
N SER A 30 0.35 17.13 -6.19
CA SER A 30 -0.61 18.04 -6.84
C SER A 30 -1.24 19.04 -5.88
N ALA A 31 -1.69 18.58 -4.71
CA ALA A 31 -2.34 19.43 -3.71
C ALA A 31 -1.44 20.59 -3.20
N SER A 32 -0.12 20.41 -3.25
CA SER A 32 0.84 21.42 -2.80
C SER A 32 1.48 22.21 -3.95
N GLY A 33 1.34 21.75 -5.20
CA GLY A 33 2.06 22.28 -6.35
C GLY A 33 3.59 22.10 -6.27
N ARG A 34 4.09 21.14 -5.47
CA ARG A 34 5.52 20.95 -5.20
C ARG A 34 6.01 19.55 -5.55
N ALA A 35 7.22 19.47 -6.07
CA ALA A 35 7.95 18.23 -6.26
C ALA A 35 8.70 17.81 -4.98
N ILE A 36 9.04 16.52 -4.89
CA ILE A 36 9.79 15.94 -3.79
C ILE A 36 10.66 14.77 -4.26
N GLN A 37 11.91 14.75 -3.80
CA GLN A 37 12.82 13.63 -4.04
C GLN A 37 12.34 12.39 -3.26
N GLY A 38 12.05 11.32 -3.98
CA GLY A 38 11.58 10.04 -3.44
C GLY A 38 12.71 9.08 -3.03
N ALA A 39 13.80 9.04 -3.79
CA ALA A 39 15.00 8.26 -3.48
C ALA A 39 16.23 8.80 -4.24
N THR A 40 17.41 8.34 -3.82
CA THR A 40 18.69 8.75 -4.38
C THR A 40 19.63 7.56 -4.61
N SER A 41 20.43 7.62 -5.67
CA SER A 41 21.52 6.69 -5.94
C SER A 41 22.70 7.43 -6.55
N HIS A 42 23.85 7.32 -5.90
CA HIS A 42 25.06 8.06 -6.19
C HIS A 42 26.12 7.12 -6.76
N HIS A 43 26.76 7.55 -7.83
CA HIS A 43 28.08 7.06 -8.16
C HIS A 43 29.10 7.96 -7.48
N LEU A 44 29.92 7.37 -6.63
CA LEU A 44 30.92 8.09 -5.84
C LEU A 44 32.28 8.16 -6.55
N GLY A 45 32.42 7.48 -7.68
CA GLY A 45 33.70 7.28 -8.35
C GLY A 45 34.70 6.67 -7.38
N GLN A 46 35.90 7.25 -7.36
CA GLN A 46 36.96 6.88 -6.43
C GLN A 46 37.18 7.92 -5.32
N ASN A 47 36.34 8.96 -5.21
CA ASN A 47 36.56 10.08 -4.29
C ASN A 47 36.75 9.59 -2.83
N PHE A 48 35.83 8.75 -2.35
CA PHE A 48 35.89 8.20 -1.00
C PHE A 48 36.97 7.14 -0.85
N SER A 49 37.17 6.27 -1.84
CA SER A 49 38.22 5.25 -1.78
C SER A 49 39.62 5.86 -1.68
N ARG A 50 39.84 7.05 -2.26
CA ARG A 50 41.08 7.81 -2.12
C ARG A 50 41.19 8.45 -0.73
N MET A 51 40.10 9.01 -0.20
CA MET A 51 40.07 9.60 1.14
C MET A 51 40.30 8.58 2.26
N PHE A 52 39.82 7.34 2.09
CA PHE A 52 39.86 6.29 3.10
C PHE A 52 40.83 5.14 2.79
N GLU A 53 41.71 5.32 1.79
CA GLU A 53 42.71 4.32 1.35
C GLU A 53 42.12 2.93 1.07
N ILE A 54 40.94 2.88 0.44
CA ILE A 54 40.30 1.64 0.03
C ILE A 54 40.92 1.18 -1.31
N VAL A 55 42.04 0.48 -1.21
CA VAL A 55 42.88 0.07 -2.34
C VAL A 55 43.03 -1.45 -2.45
N PHE A 56 43.30 -1.92 -3.67
CA PHE A 56 43.70 -3.30 -3.95
C PHE A 56 44.79 -3.33 -5.03
N GLU A 57 45.50 -4.45 -5.13
CA GLU A 57 46.49 -4.70 -6.19
C GLU A 57 45.88 -5.63 -7.25
N ASP A 58 46.09 -5.28 -8.52
CA ASP A 58 45.73 -6.13 -9.66
C ASP A 58 47.02 -6.82 -10.17
N PRO A 59 47.14 -8.15 -10.08
CA PRO A 59 48.30 -8.88 -10.60
C PRO A 59 48.56 -8.66 -12.10
N LEU A 60 47.56 -8.26 -12.87
CA LEU A 60 47.69 -7.92 -14.29
C LEU A 60 48.23 -6.49 -14.51
N ARG A 61 48.25 -5.67 -13.46
CA ARG A 61 48.77 -4.29 -13.44
C ARG A 61 49.74 -4.11 -12.25
N PRO A 62 50.88 -4.82 -12.27
CA PRO A 62 51.81 -4.81 -11.16
C PRO A 62 52.36 -3.40 -10.90
N GLY A 63 52.43 -3.02 -9.62
CA GLY A 63 52.94 -1.72 -9.17
C GLY A 63 51.91 -0.57 -9.20
N GLU A 64 50.69 -0.81 -9.67
CA GLU A 64 49.63 0.22 -9.70
C GLU A 64 48.55 -0.08 -8.63
N LYS A 65 48.46 0.79 -7.61
CA LYS A 65 47.37 0.72 -6.62
C LYS A 65 46.04 1.07 -7.28
N GLN A 66 45.12 0.11 -7.30
CA GLN A 66 43.76 0.32 -7.80
C GLN A 66 42.86 0.80 -6.67
N PHE A 67 42.06 1.84 -6.93
CA PHE A 67 41.10 2.38 -5.97
C PHE A 67 39.70 1.85 -6.27
N ALA A 68 38.98 1.45 -5.24
CA ALA A 68 37.63 0.91 -5.40
C ALA A 68 36.66 1.97 -5.96
N PHE A 69 35.92 1.63 -7.02
CA PHE A 69 34.77 2.44 -7.43
C PHE A 69 33.60 2.16 -6.49
N GLN A 70 33.00 3.22 -5.95
CA GLN A 70 31.96 3.11 -4.93
C GLN A 70 30.63 3.71 -5.40
N ASN A 71 29.54 3.15 -4.87
CA ASN A 71 28.19 3.67 -4.99
C ASN A 71 27.54 3.73 -3.61
N SER A 72 26.58 4.64 -3.43
CA SER A 72 25.67 4.63 -2.28
C SER A 72 24.26 4.94 -2.73
N TRP A 73 23.24 4.47 -2.00
CA TRP A 73 21.84 4.74 -2.31
C TRP A 73 21.01 4.79 -1.04
N GLY A 74 19.91 5.55 -1.09
CA GLY A 74 19.08 5.82 0.08
C GLY A 74 17.62 6.01 -0.26
N ILE A 75 16.77 5.47 0.61
CA ILE A 75 15.32 5.63 0.62
C ILE A 75 14.87 5.68 2.08
N THR A 76 13.82 6.44 2.39
CA THR A 76 13.39 6.66 3.77
C THR A 76 11.87 6.53 3.94
N THR A 77 11.39 6.65 5.18
CA THR A 77 9.96 6.70 5.53
C THR A 77 9.23 7.91 4.94
N ARG A 78 9.93 8.86 4.31
CA ARG A 78 9.33 9.90 3.45
C ARG A 78 8.37 9.31 2.44
N THR A 79 8.65 8.10 1.95
CA THR A 79 7.77 7.33 1.05
C THR A 79 6.34 7.22 1.55
N ILE A 80 6.13 7.05 2.87
CA ILE A 80 4.80 6.98 3.49
C ILE A 80 4.09 8.34 3.37
N GLY A 81 4.79 9.43 3.66
CA GLY A 81 4.24 10.79 3.52
C GLY A 81 3.85 11.11 2.08
N VAL A 82 4.67 10.73 1.09
CA VAL A 82 4.34 10.91 -0.33
C VAL A 82 3.09 10.11 -0.71
N LEU A 83 2.95 8.86 -0.25
CA LEU A 83 1.75 8.06 -0.47
C LEU A 83 0.51 8.72 0.11
N THR A 84 0.58 9.20 1.36
CA THR A 84 -0.54 9.90 1.99
C THR A 84 -0.94 11.13 1.20
N MET A 85 0.02 11.94 0.74
CA MET A 85 -0.25 13.18 0.01
C MET A 85 -0.74 12.96 -1.42
N VAL A 86 -0.37 11.84 -2.06
CA VAL A 86 -0.76 11.53 -3.44
C VAL A 86 -2.14 10.88 -3.50
N HIS A 87 -2.42 9.94 -2.60
CA HIS A 87 -3.64 9.12 -2.66
C HIS A 87 -4.74 9.54 -1.67
N GLY A 88 -4.39 10.29 -0.62
CA GLY A 88 -5.36 10.75 0.37
C GLY A 88 -6.46 11.60 -0.25
N ASP A 89 -7.66 11.50 0.31
CA ASP A 89 -8.84 12.27 -0.09
C ASP A 89 -9.54 12.86 1.15
N ASP A 90 -10.69 13.51 0.94
CA ASP A 90 -11.45 14.15 2.02
C ASP A 90 -12.02 13.16 3.05
N GLN A 91 -12.08 11.86 2.73
CA GLN A 91 -12.48 10.80 3.66
C GLN A 91 -11.29 10.24 4.45
N GLY A 92 -10.06 10.63 4.11
CA GLY A 92 -8.84 10.30 4.83
C GLY A 92 -7.82 9.52 4.01
N LEU A 93 -7.17 8.54 4.65
CA LEU A 93 -6.12 7.76 3.99
C LEU A 93 -6.70 6.86 2.91
N VAL A 94 -5.95 6.63 1.83
CA VAL A 94 -6.23 5.61 0.81
C VAL A 94 -4.97 4.79 0.61
N LEU A 95 -5.00 3.51 1.01
CA LEU A 95 -3.81 2.66 0.91
C LEU A 95 -3.83 1.86 -0.40
N PRO A 96 -2.75 1.91 -1.20
CA PRO A 96 -2.56 0.98 -2.30
C PRO A 96 -2.50 -0.48 -1.78
N PRO A 97 -3.27 -1.42 -2.37
CA PRO A 97 -3.37 -2.81 -1.91
C PRO A 97 -2.05 -3.56 -1.74
N ARG A 98 -0.99 -3.20 -2.47
CA ARG A 98 0.33 -3.85 -2.35
C ARG A 98 1.08 -3.51 -1.06
N VAL A 99 0.73 -2.41 -0.39
CA VAL A 99 1.40 -1.95 0.85
C VAL A 99 0.45 -1.86 2.05
N ALA A 100 -0.86 -1.97 1.84
CA ALA A 100 -1.83 -1.99 2.93
C ALA A 100 -1.61 -3.21 3.84
N CYS A 101 -1.35 -3.03 5.14
CA CYS A 101 -1.21 -4.16 6.07
C CYS A 101 -2.52 -4.96 6.19
N LEU A 102 -3.65 -4.30 6.00
CA LEU A 102 -4.99 -4.87 5.90
C LEU A 102 -5.58 -4.48 4.54
N GLN A 103 -5.91 -5.46 3.71
CA GLN A 103 -6.48 -5.27 2.38
C GLN A 103 -8.00 -5.30 2.40
N VAL A 104 -8.58 -6.21 3.20
CA VAL A 104 -10.03 -6.40 3.30
C VAL A 104 -10.47 -6.36 4.77
N ILE A 105 -11.45 -5.53 5.10
CA ILE A 105 -12.10 -5.52 6.41
C ILE A 105 -13.54 -6.04 6.30
N ILE A 106 -13.84 -7.10 7.02
CA ILE A 106 -15.16 -7.73 7.05
C ILE A 106 -15.97 -7.11 8.18
N ILE A 107 -17.16 -6.62 7.87
CA ILE A 107 -18.03 -5.93 8.84
C ILE A 107 -19.43 -6.55 8.80
N PRO A 108 -19.88 -7.18 9.92
CA PRO A 108 -21.26 -7.63 10.01
C PRO A 108 -22.20 -6.42 10.07
N CYS A 109 -23.25 -6.47 9.27
CA CYS A 109 -24.24 -5.41 9.08
C CYS A 109 -25.63 -5.92 9.43
N GLY A 110 -26.57 -5.00 9.73
CA GLY A 110 -27.97 -5.37 9.98
C GLY A 110 -28.22 -6.13 11.29
N ILE A 111 -27.31 -6.06 12.26
CA ILE A 111 -27.54 -6.56 13.63
C ILE A 111 -28.42 -5.54 14.35
N THR A 112 -29.69 -5.86 14.53
CA THR A 112 -30.67 -5.05 15.28
C THR A 112 -31.02 -5.73 16.60
N ALA A 113 -31.62 -4.99 17.55
CA ALA A 113 -32.11 -5.56 18.80
C ALA A 113 -33.22 -6.62 18.59
N SER A 114 -33.88 -6.58 17.43
CA SER A 114 -34.90 -7.55 17.02
C SER A 114 -34.36 -8.77 16.29
N LEU A 115 -33.05 -8.82 15.98
CA LEU A 115 -32.46 -9.97 15.30
C LEU A 115 -32.31 -11.13 16.30
N PRO A 116 -32.83 -12.34 16.01
CA PRO A 116 -32.65 -13.49 16.88
C PRO A 116 -31.17 -13.82 17.09
N ASP A 117 -30.81 -14.25 18.30
CA ASP A 117 -29.43 -14.63 18.62
C ASP A 117 -28.88 -15.73 17.69
N SER A 118 -29.73 -16.66 17.27
CA SER A 118 -29.38 -17.70 16.29
C SER A 118 -29.01 -17.13 14.92
N GLU A 119 -29.72 -16.12 14.41
CA GLU A 119 -29.37 -15.46 13.16
C GLU A 119 -28.10 -14.62 13.30
N LYS A 120 -27.87 -14.02 14.46
CA LYS A 120 -26.63 -13.30 14.79
C LYS A 120 -25.42 -14.25 14.81
N GLU A 121 -25.54 -15.42 15.42
CA GLU A 121 -24.48 -16.43 15.43
C GLU A 121 -24.14 -16.92 14.02
N VAL A 122 -25.15 -17.19 13.19
CA VAL A 122 -24.97 -17.57 11.77
C VAL A 122 -24.22 -16.47 11.01
N LEU A 123 -24.58 -15.20 11.22
CA LEU A 123 -23.91 -14.07 10.59
C LEU A 123 -22.43 -13.96 11.00
N LEU A 124 -22.15 -14.05 12.30
CA LEU A 124 -20.77 -13.98 12.81
C LEU A 124 -19.93 -15.17 12.35
N SER A 125 -20.52 -16.37 12.33
CA SER A 125 -19.89 -17.57 11.77
C SER A 125 -19.55 -17.38 10.28
N ARG A 126 -20.46 -16.79 9.49
CA ARG A 126 -20.20 -16.49 8.08
C ARG A 126 -19.07 -15.47 7.90
N CYS A 127 -19.00 -14.42 8.72
CA CYS A 127 -17.88 -13.49 8.71
C CYS A 127 -16.54 -14.19 9.00
N SER A 128 -16.51 -15.14 9.94
CA SER A 128 -15.33 -15.94 10.24
C SER A 128 -14.93 -16.86 9.09
N GLN A 129 -15.90 -17.47 8.40
CA GLN A 129 -15.66 -18.28 7.21
C GLN A 129 -15.06 -17.44 6.06
N TYR A 130 -15.58 -16.23 5.81
CA TYR A 130 -14.97 -15.31 4.85
C TYR A 130 -13.54 -14.96 5.25
N LEU A 131 -13.28 -14.68 6.53
CA LEU A 131 -11.93 -14.37 7.01
C LEU A 131 -10.95 -15.51 6.73
N GLU A 132 -11.33 -16.74 7.07
CA GLU A 132 -10.51 -17.93 6.82
C GLU A 132 -10.25 -18.13 5.33
N ARG A 133 -11.29 -18.12 4.50
CA ARG A 133 -11.17 -18.30 3.04
C ARG A 133 -10.26 -17.24 2.41
N LEU A 134 -10.45 -15.97 2.79
CA LEU A 134 -9.65 -14.87 2.25
C LEU A 134 -8.18 -14.98 2.69
N THR A 135 -7.92 -15.29 3.96
CA THR A 135 -6.55 -15.44 4.47
C THR A 135 -5.83 -16.65 3.88
N GLN A 136 -6.52 -17.79 3.71
CA GLN A 136 -6.00 -18.97 2.98
C GLN A 136 -5.69 -18.64 1.52
N SER A 137 -6.47 -17.73 0.92
CA SER A 137 -6.22 -17.22 -0.42
C SER A 137 -5.09 -16.17 -0.48
N GLY A 138 -4.38 -15.88 0.62
CA GLY A 138 -3.28 -14.91 0.66
C GLY A 138 -3.71 -13.44 0.73
N ILE A 139 -5.01 -13.16 0.91
CA ILE A 139 -5.51 -11.80 1.15
C ILE A 139 -5.31 -11.47 2.63
N ARG A 140 -4.70 -10.30 2.91
CA ARG A 140 -4.57 -9.80 4.28
C ARG A 140 -5.92 -9.25 4.75
N ALA A 141 -6.70 -10.08 5.43
CA ALA A 141 -8.04 -9.74 5.88
C ALA A 141 -8.17 -9.73 7.40
N ARG A 142 -9.19 -9.03 7.90
CA ARG A 142 -9.60 -9.01 9.32
C ARG A 142 -11.12 -8.86 9.38
N ALA A 143 -11.74 -9.41 10.41
CA ALA A 143 -13.14 -9.15 10.73
C ALA A 143 -13.25 -8.20 11.93
N ASP A 144 -14.07 -7.15 11.82
CA ASP A 144 -14.39 -6.25 12.92
C ASP A 144 -15.70 -6.69 13.59
N LEU A 145 -15.57 -7.65 14.49
CA LEU A 145 -16.70 -8.27 15.20
C LEU A 145 -17.06 -7.57 16.52
N ARG A 146 -16.46 -6.42 16.83
CA ARG A 146 -16.77 -5.64 18.04
C ARG A 146 -18.25 -5.27 18.07
N ASP A 147 -18.96 -5.60 19.12
CA ASP A 147 -20.41 -5.35 19.25
C ASP A 147 -20.75 -3.99 19.89
N ASN A 148 -19.77 -3.37 20.54
CA ASN A 148 -19.89 -2.06 21.16
C ASN A 148 -19.89 -0.87 20.18
N TYR A 149 -19.79 -1.12 18.86
CA TYR A 149 -19.82 -0.10 17.82
C TYR A 149 -20.82 -0.45 16.71
N SER A 150 -21.54 0.57 16.23
CA SER A 150 -22.46 0.41 15.09
C SER A 150 -21.69 0.13 13.79
N PRO A 151 -22.31 -0.54 12.80
CA PRO A 151 -21.69 -0.74 11.49
C PRO A 151 -21.24 0.58 10.84
N GLY A 152 -22.06 1.63 10.92
CA GLY A 152 -21.72 2.95 10.38
C GLY A 152 -20.47 3.56 11.03
N TRP A 153 -20.28 3.39 12.33
CA TRP A 153 -19.05 3.82 13.01
C TRP A 153 -17.84 3.06 12.48
N LYS A 154 -17.97 1.74 12.30
CA LYS A 154 -16.89 0.89 11.76
C LYS A 154 -16.57 1.26 10.31
N PHE A 155 -17.58 1.59 9.50
CA PHE A 155 -17.38 2.03 8.12
C PHE A 155 -16.44 3.23 8.08
N ASN A 156 -16.78 4.29 8.80
CA ASN A 156 -15.96 5.49 8.87
C ASN A 156 -14.57 5.21 9.47
N HIS A 157 -14.48 4.40 10.53
CA HIS A 157 -13.21 4.04 11.16
C HIS A 157 -12.21 3.41 10.17
N TRP A 158 -12.68 2.51 9.31
CA TRP A 158 -11.83 1.81 8.36
C TRP A 158 -11.64 2.55 7.04
N GLU A 159 -12.60 3.40 6.65
CA GLU A 159 -12.44 4.37 5.56
C GLU A 159 -11.34 5.38 5.88
N LEU A 160 -11.35 5.95 7.09
CA LEU A 160 -10.33 6.89 7.56
C LEU A 160 -8.92 6.27 7.56
N LYS A 161 -8.84 4.97 7.90
CA LYS A 161 -7.59 4.17 7.87
C LYS A 161 -7.19 3.71 6.47
N GLY A 162 -8.02 3.93 5.46
CA GLY A 162 -7.71 3.62 4.07
C GLY A 162 -7.63 2.15 3.72
N VAL A 163 -8.39 1.28 4.42
CA VAL A 163 -8.47 -0.13 4.05
C VAL A 163 -9.03 -0.24 2.63
N PRO A 164 -8.34 -0.90 1.67
CA PRO A 164 -8.74 -0.88 0.27
C PRO A 164 -10.16 -1.35 -0.02
N ILE A 165 -10.61 -2.41 0.67
CA ILE A 165 -11.95 -2.97 0.49
C ILE A 165 -12.61 -3.20 1.85
N ARG A 166 -13.84 -2.71 1.98
CA ARG A 166 -14.76 -3.14 3.05
C ARG A 166 -15.68 -4.21 2.50
N LEU A 167 -15.78 -5.34 3.18
CA LEU A 167 -16.72 -6.42 2.88
C LEU A 167 -17.88 -6.37 3.89
N GLU A 168 -19.05 -5.96 3.42
CA GLU A 168 -20.28 -5.89 4.19
C GLU A 168 -21.00 -7.25 4.08
N VAL A 169 -21.34 -7.82 5.24
CA VAL A 169 -22.06 -9.10 5.33
C VAL A 169 -23.29 -8.87 6.21
N GLY A 170 -24.49 -9.02 5.65
CA GLY A 170 -25.76 -8.88 6.39
C GLY A 170 -26.63 -10.13 6.32
N PRO A 171 -27.64 -10.29 7.20
CA PRO A 171 -28.50 -11.48 7.22
C PRO A 171 -29.19 -11.78 5.87
N ARG A 172 -29.59 -10.72 5.15
CA ARG A 172 -30.17 -10.84 3.81
C ARG A 172 -29.18 -11.40 2.79
N ASP A 173 -27.93 -10.92 2.83
CA ASP A 173 -26.89 -11.35 1.91
C ASP A 173 -26.46 -12.79 2.18
N VAL A 174 -26.42 -13.19 3.46
CA VAL A 174 -26.19 -14.59 3.85
C VAL A 174 -27.29 -15.51 3.28
N LYS A 175 -28.56 -15.12 3.36
CA LYS A 175 -29.69 -15.90 2.80
C LYS A 175 -29.62 -16.00 1.27
N LEU A 176 -29.04 -14.99 0.61
CA LEU A 176 -28.87 -14.94 -0.85
C LEU A 176 -27.53 -15.52 -1.33
N GLY A 177 -26.65 -15.96 -0.42
CA GLY A 177 -25.32 -16.47 -0.77
C GLY A 177 -24.42 -15.42 -1.43
N GLN A 178 -24.44 -14.19 -0.92
CA GLN A 178 -23.68 -13.06 -1.46
C GLN A 178 -23.05 -12.21 -0.35
N CYS A 179 -22.22 -11.25 -0.74
CA CYS A 179 -21.72 -10.16 0.10
C CYS A 179 -21.54 -8.89 -0.73
N VAL A 180 -21.34 -7.74 -0.06
CA VAL A 180 -21.10 -6.47 -0.75
C VAL A 180 -19.68 -6.00 -0.49
N ALA A 181 -18.88 -5.85 -1.53
CA ALA A 181 -17.56 -5.23 -1.48
C ALA A 181 -17.67 -3.74 -1.80
N VAL A 182 -17.11 -2.89 -0.95
CA VAL A 182 -17.04 -1.45 -1.17
C VAL A 182 -15.58 -1.04 -1.34
N ARG A 183 -15.28 -0.40 -2.47
CA ARG A 183 -13.93 0.05 -2.80
C ARG A 183 -13.62 1.39 -2.11
N ARG A 184 -12.43 1.51 -1.53
CA ARG A 184 -12.01 2.74 -0.85
C ARG A 184 -11.66 3.89 -1.79
N ASP A 185 -11.10 3.60 -2.96
CA ASP A 185 -10.61 4.60 -3.92
C ASP A 185 -11.72 5.34 -4.69
N THR A 186 -12.91 4.73 -4.78
CA THR A 186 -14.05 5.21 -5.58
C THR A 186 -15.36 5.25 -4.82
N GLY A 187 -15.50 4.52 -3.71
CA GLY A 187 -16.77 4.35 -2.99
C GLY A 187 -17.76 3.40 -3.69
N GLU A 188 -17.36 2.79 -4.82
CA GLU A 188 -18.19 1.86 -5.59
C GLU A 188 -18.59 0.65 -4.74
N LYS A 189 -19.88 0.31 -4.75
CA LYS A 189 -20.44 -0.87 -4.09
C LYS A 189 -20.71 -1.97 -5.10
N ILE A 190 -20.17 -3.16 -4.86
CA ILE A 190 -20.21 -4.29 -5.77
C ILE A 190 -20.75 -5.50 -5.01
N THR A 191 -21.89 -6.03 -5.45
CA THR A 191 -22.42 -7.29 -4.92
C THR A 191 -21.67 -8.47 -5.53
N LEU A 192 -21.14 -9.35 -4.70
CA LEU A 192 -20.35 -10.51 -5.08
C LEU A 192 -21.05 -11.80 -4.65
N PRO A 193 -21.20 -12.79 -5.54
CA PRO A 193 -21.57 -14.13 -5.15
C PRO A 193 -20.54 -14.70 -4.17
N GLU A 194 -21.02 -15.42 -3.14
CA GLU A 194 -20.15 -15.98 -2.11
C GLU A 194 -19.11 -16.96 -2.69
N THR A 195 -19.47 -17.72 -3.73
CA THR A 195 -18.59 -18.72 -4.37
C THR A 195 -17.37 -18.10 -5.04
N ASP A 196 -17.47 -16.85 -5.47
CA ASP A 196 -16.46 -16.18 -6.30
C ASP A 196 -15.71 -15.08 -5.53
N ALA A 197 -15.99 -14.94 -4.23
CA ALA A 197 -15.56 -13.81 -3.42
C ALA A 197 -14.03 -13.62 -3.45
N GLU A 198 -13.25 -14.67 -3.28
CA GLU A 198 -11.78 -14.62 -3.26
C GLU A 198 -11.23 -14.14 -4.60
N THR A 199 -11.68 -14.75 -5.69
CA THR A 199 -11.23 -14.42 -7.05
C THR A 199 -11.61 -12.99 -7.41
N ARG A 200 -12.84 -12.58 -7.12
CA ARG A 200 -13.33 -11.22 -7.38
C ARG A 200 -12.60 -10.19 -6.53
N LEU A 201 -12.39 -10.44 -5.24
CA LEU A 201 -11.67 -9.52 -4.36
C LEU A 201 -10.20 -9.37 -4.75
N ARG A 202 -9.52 -10.45 -5.16
CA ARG A 202 -8.14 -10.33 -5.69
C ARG A 202 -8.09 -9.41 -6.91
N ARG A 203 -9.01 -9.60 -7.86
CA ARG A 203 -9.11 -8.74 -9.05
C ARG A 203 -9.38 -7.29 -8.67
N LEU A 204 -10.32 -7.04 -7.76
CA LEU A 204 -10.61 -5.69 -7.27
C LEU A 204 -9.39 -5.04 -6.60
N LEU A 205 -8.60 -5.79 -5.84
CA LEU A 205 -7.35 -5.26 -5.26
C LEU A 205 -6.31 -4.90 -6.34
N GLU A 206 -6.24 -5.65 -7.45
CA GLU A 206 -5.38 -5.30 -8.59
C GLU A 206 -5.91 -4.07 -9.34
N ASP A 207 -7.22 -3.99 -9.54
CA ASP A 207 -7.89 -2.88 -10.21
C ASP A 207 -7.72 -1.58 -9.39
N ILE A 208 -7.87 -1.62 -8.07
CA ILE A 208 -7.59 -0.48 -7.18
C ILE A 208 -6.11 -0.07 -7.30
N GLN A 209 -5.19 -1.02 -7.26
CA GLN A 209 -3.75 -0.74 -7.35
C GLN A 209 -3.38 -0.07 -8.68
N THR A 210 -4.03 -0.49 -9.77
CA THR A 210 -3.83 0.06 -11.12
C THR A 210 -4.48 1.42 -11.24
N HIS A 211 -5.74 1.57 -10.81
CA HIS A 211 -6.47 2.82 -10.84
C HIS A 211 -5.75 3.93 -10.06
N LEU A 212 -5.22 3.63 -8.86
CA LEU A 212 -4.43 4.60 -8.09
C LEU A 212 -3.15 5.02 -8.82
N TYR A 213 -2.54 4.15 -9.62
CA TYR A 213 -1.33 4.50 -10.38
C TYR A 213 -1.65 5.30 -11.66
N SER A 214 -2.84 5.10 -12.24
CA SER A 214 -3.27 5.72 -13.50
C SER A 214 -4.01 7.05 -13.33
N ARG A 215 -4.46 7.39 -12.12
CA ARG A 215 -5.03 8.70 -11.77
C ARG A 215 -4.00 9.81 -11.86
#